data_AF-A0AAN6EB98-F1
#
_entry.id   AF-A0AAN6EB98-F1
#
_cell.length_a   1.000
_cell.length_b   1.000
_cell.length_c   1.000
_cell.angle_alpha   90.00
_cell.angle_beta   90.00
_cell.angle_gamma   90.00
#
_symmetry.space_group_name_H-M   'P 1'
#
loop_
_entity.id
_entity.type
_entity.pdbx_description
1 polymer ?
#
loop_
_entity_poly.entity_id
_entity_poly.type
_entity_poly.pdbx_seq_one_letter_code
_entity_poly.pdbx_strand_id
1 'polypeptide(L)'
;MVRKISAKCALAARVDAQHGAPDGSMGRKFRTELDEQVEKLLEAAPMNAIKPLPIPSEGPKRRRGGRKVRKAKESYMSTELQKQRDRLQFGTFQEEVVVMDEMEGAGMLGQSAGRIRATQLNNRAKAKVAKKYEKYMKAPKSVVPGTASLAFTPVQGFELANPQSNSAHVNKKAKTTHSQYFASSTPFLGKRDAK
;
A
#
# COMPACT_ATOMS: atom_id res chain seq x y z
N MET A 1 27.83 -5.40 12.19
CA MET A 1 28.87 -5.75 13.16
C MET A 1 28.86 -4.87 14.41
N VAL A 2 28.85 -3.54 14.29
CA VAL A 2 28.86 -2.58 15.42
C VAL A 2 27.87 -2.93 16.54
N ARG A 3 26.62 -3.29 16.21
CA ARG A 3 25.60 -3.69 17.20
C ARG A 3 25.96 -4.93 18.03
N LYS A 4 26.67 -5.90 17.44
CA LYS A 4 27.07 -7.14 18.10
C LYS A 4 28.25 -6.89 19.05
N ILE A 5 29.25 -6.14 18.57
CA ILE A 5 30.41 -5.73 19.37
C ILE A 5 29.97 -4.87 20.55
N SER A 6 29.11 -3.87 20.33
CA SER A 6 28.63 -2.98 21.39
C SER A 6 27.90 -3.76 22.50
N ALA A 7 27.13 -4.78 22.14
CA ALA A 7 26.44 -5.63 23.10
C ALA A 7 27.42 -6.45 23.96
N LYS A 8 28.44 -7.07 23.35
CA LYS A 8 29.46 -7.85 24.07
C LYS A 8 30.40 -6.95 24.89
N CYS A 9 30.71 -5.77 24.40
CA CYS A 9 31.45 -4.74 25.14
C CYS A 9 30.70 -4.29 26.39
N ALA A 10 29.39 -4.02 26.27
CA ALA A 10 28.55 -3.68 27.42
C ALA A 10 28.46 -4.82 28.45
N LEU A 11 28.47 -6.09 28.01
CA LEU A 11 28.50 -7.24 28.92
C LEU A 11 29.86 -7.39 29.62
N ALA A 12 30.97 -7.21 28.89
CA ALA A 12 32.31 -7.22 29.48
C ALA A 12 32.45 -6.15 30.57
N ALA A 13 32.02 -4.91 30.29
CA ALA A 13 32.05 -3.82 31.27
C ALA A 13 31.25 -4.14 32.55
N ARG A 14 30.15 -4.89 32.46
CA ARG A 14 29.38 -5.34 33.65
C ARG A 14 30.11 -6.39 34.46
N VAL A 15 30.79 -7.34 33.79
CA VAL A 15 31.59 -8.38 34.46
C VAL A 15 32.77 -7.75 35.19
N ASP A 16 33.42 -6.76 34.57
CA ASP A 16 34.54 -6.02 35.15
C ASP A 16 34.08 -5.21 36.37
N ALA A 17 32.93 -4.53 36.29
CA ALA A 17 32.36 -3.79 37.41
C ALA A 17 32.06 -4.68 38.64
N GLN A 18 31.73 -5.97 38.41
CA GLN A 18 31.45 -6.94 39.47
C GLN A 18 32.71 -7.71 39.91
N HIS A 19 33.88 -7.46 39.30
CA HIS A 19 35.12 -8.22 39.51
C HIS A 19 34.91 -9.74 39.41
N GLY A 20 33.95 -10.18 38.58
CA GLY A 20 33.54 -11.58 38.53
C GLY A 20 34.50 -12.51 37.79
N ALA A 21 35.42 -11.96 36.99
CA ALA A 21 36.41 -12.73 36.23
C ALA A 21 37.70 -11.91 35.99
N PRO A 22 38.54 -11.71 37.03
CA PRO A 22 39.78 -10.93 36.92
C PRO A 22 40.81 -11.55 35.96
N ASP A 23 40.71 -12.85 35.70
CA ASP A 23 41.59 -13.58 34.77
C ASP A 23 41.35 -13.23 33.29
N GLY A 24 40.32 -12.42 32.99
CA GLY A 24 39.93 -12.06 31.63
C GLY A 24 39.35 -13.22 30.80
N SER A 25 39.05 -14.37 31.44
CA SER A 25 38.51 -15.57 30.78
C SER A 25 37.18 -15.29 30.06
N MET A 26 36.32 -14.46 30.64
CA MET A 26 35.03 -14.06 30.06
C MET A 26 35.18 -13.16 28.82
N GLY A 27 36.15 -12.25 28.82
CA GLY A 27 36.43 -11.40 27.65
C GLY A 27 36.94 -12.23 26.45
N ARG A 28 37.78 -13.23 26.71
CA ARG A 28 38.25 -14.17 25.66
C ARG A 28 37.08 -14.95 25.05
N LYS A 29 36.15 -15.46 25.85
CA LYS A 29 34.93 -16.15 25.37
C LYS A 29 34.06 -15.24 24.50
N PHE A 30 33.84 -13.99 24.91
CA PHE A 30 33.06 -13.05 24.09
C PHE A 30 33.72 -12.71 22.76
N ARG A 31 35.06 -12.69 22.73
CA ARG A 31 35.81 -12.51 21.50
C ARG A 31 35.64 -13.69 20.56
N THR A 32 35.84 -14.93 21.04
CA THR A 32 35.66 -16.13 20.21
C THR A 32 34.25 -16.20 19.62
N GLU A 33 33.21 -15.90 20.42
CA GLU A 33 31.83 -15.86 19.93
C GLU A 33 31.59 -14.77 18.87
N LEU A 34 32.28 -13.63 18.98
CA LEU A 34 32.20 -12.59 17.95
C LEU A 34 32.89 -13.03 16.67
N ASP A 35 34.05 -13.67 16.78
CA ASP A 35 34.85 -14.15 15.66
C ASP A 35 34.07 -15.23 14.88
N GLU A 36 33.49 -16.23 15.56
CA GLU A 36 32.60 -17.24 14.93
C GLU A 36 31.41 -16.61 14.20
N GLN A 37 30.81 -15.57 14.77
CA GLN A 37 29.71 -14.86 14.14
C GLN A 37 30.13 -14.02 12.94
N VAL A 38 31.37 -13.55 12.91
CA VAL A 38 31.94 -12.83 11.77
C VAL A 38 32.21 -13.81 10.65
N GLU A 39 32.85 -14.94 10.94
CA GLU A 39 33.10 -16.01 9.98
C GLU A 39 31.79 -16.43 9.30
N LYS A 40 30.76 -16.72 10.10
CA LYS A 40 29.43 -17.07 9.58
C LYS A 40 28.75 -15.97 8.74
N LEU A 41 29.06 -14.69 9.00
CA LEU A 41 28.51 -13.58 8.22
C LEU A 41 29.29 -13.33 6.92
N LEU A 42 30.57 -13.69 6.89
CA LEU A 42 31.44 -13.61 5.71
C LEU A 42 31.20 -14.79 4.78
N GLU A 43 30.83 -15.95 5.32
CA GLU A 43 30.41 -17.10 4.54
C GLU A 43 29.27 -16.72 3.58
N ALA A 44 29.51 -16.93 2.28
CA ALA A 44 28.47 -16.75 1.27
C ALA A 44 27.34 -17.76 1.52
N ALA A 45 26.10 -17.33 1.33
CA ALA A 45 24.96 -18.23 1.46
C ALA A 45 25.12 -19.41 0.48
N PRO A 46 24.86 -20.65 0.92
CA PRO A 46 24.93 -21.79 0.02
C PRO A 46 23.93 -21.62 -1.12
N MET A 47 24.31 -22.07 -2.32
CA MET A 47 23.43 -22.00 -3.47
C MET A 47 22.21 -22.90 -3.23
N ASN A 48 21.01 -22.30 -3.27
CA ASN A 48 19.77 -23.07 -3.17
C ASN A 48 19.63 -23.97 -4.40
N ALA A 49 19.26 -25.23 -4.19
CA ALA A 49 18.89 -26.11 -5.29
C ALA A 49 17.72 -25.53 -6.10
N ILE A 50 17.74 -25.73 -7.43
CA ILE A 50 16.66 -25.32 -8.32
C ILE A 50 15.42 -26.12 -7.95
N LYS A 51 14.39 -25.43 -7.45
CA LYS A 51 13.10 -26.06 -7.17
C LYS A 51 12.42 -26.37 -8.50
N PRO A 52 12.16 -27.65 -8.83
CA PRO A 52 11.49 -27.98 -10.08
C PRO A 52 10.08 -27.39 -10.09
N LEU A 53 9.56 -27.16 -11.30
CA LEU A 53 8.18 -26.77 -11.48
C LEU A 53 7.25 -27.86 -10.93
N PRO A 54 6.10 -27.49 -10.35
CA PRO A 54 5.09 -28.46 -9.97
C PRO A 54 4.58 -29.20 -11.20
N ILE A 55 4.31 -30.50 -11.04
CA ILE A 55 3.73 -31.34 -12.09
C ILE A 55 2.41 -30.70 -12.55
N PRO A 56 2.17 -30.60 -13.87
CA PRO A 56 0.90 -30.12 -14.41
C PRO A 56 -0.28 -30.90 -13.81
N SER A 57 -1.26 -30.19 -13.26
CA SER A 57 -2.45 -30.80 -12.68
C SER A 57 -3.52 -31.02 -13.74
N GLU A 58 -3.81 -32.28 -14.08
CA GLU A 58 -4.86 -32.66 -15.05
C GLU A 58 -6.25 -32.82 -14.43
N GLY A 59 -6.35 -32.84 -13.09
CA GLY A 59 -7.60 -33.09 -12.38
C GLY A 59 -8.54 -31.87 -12.19
N PRO A 60 -9.80 -32.11 -11.79
CA PRO A 60 -10.78 -31.05 -11.53
C PRO A 60 -10.35 -30.14 -10.36
N LYS A 61 -10.35 -28.83 -10.59
CA LYS A 61 -9.96 -27.84 -9.57
C LYS A 61 -11.03 -27.66 -8.50
N ARG A 62 -10.63 -27.54 -7.23
CA ARG A 62 -11.53 -27.25 -6.11
C ARG A 62 -12.23 -25.90 -6.30
N ARG A 63 -13.57 -25.90 -6.30
CA ARG A 63 -14.39 -24.69 -6.43
C ARG A 63 -14.74 -24.14 -5.04
N ARG A 64 -14.63 -22.82 -4.87
CA ARG A 64 -15.01 -22.09 -3.65
C ARG A 64 -15.81 -20.85 -4.01
N GLY A 65 -16.89 -20.59 -3.26
CA GLY A 65 -17.87 -19.53 -3.52
C GLY A 65 -18.05 -18.49 -2.41
N GLY A 66 -17.26 -18.53 -1.32
CA GLY A 66 -17.43 -17.60 -0.20
C GLY A 66 -17.09 -16.14 -0.54
N ARG A 67 -17.61 -15.19 0.26
CA ARG A 67 -17.43 -13.73 0.04
C ARG A 67 -15.98 -13.30 -0.16
N LYS A 68 -15.04 -13.79 0.68
CA LYS A 68 -13.60 -13.50 0.56
C LYS A 68 -13.02 -14.03 -0.75
N VAL A 69 -13.41 -15.25 -1.13
CA VAL A 69 -12.94 -15.91 -2.37
C VAL A 69 -13.49 -15.18 -3.59
N ARG A 70 -14.78 -14.78 -3.57
CA ARG A 70 -15.38 -14.01 -4.65
C ARG A 70 -14.65 -12.68 -4.84
N LYS A 71 -14.35 -11.96 -3.76
CA LYS A 71 -13.56 -10.71 -3.78
C LYS A 71 -12.14 -10.90 -4.35
N ALA A 72 -11.48 -12.02 -4.04
CA ALA A 72 -10.16 -12.33 -4.61
C ALA A 72 -10.25 -12.72 -6.08
N LYS A 73 -11.29 -13.46 -6.49
CA LYS A 73 -11.53 -13.79 -7.90
C LYS A 73 -11.88 -12.55 -8.72
N GLU A 74 -12.63 -11.61 -8.16
CA GLU A 74 -12.98 -10.33 -8.78
C GLU A 74 -11.75 -9.51 -9.21
N SER A 75 -10.59 -9.62 -8.53
CA SER A 75 -9.37 -8.91 -8.95
C SER A 75 -8.62 -9.56 -10.11
N TYR A 76 -8.88 -10.83 -10.39
CA TYR A 76 -8.23 -11.57 -11.48
C TYR A 76 -9.17 -11.83 -12.67
N MET A 77 -10.48 -11.74 -12.45
CA MET A 77 -11.48 -11.95 -13.49
C MET A 77 -11.53 -10.74 -14.42
N SER A 78 -11.74 -10.99 -15.72
CA SER A 78 -12.05 -9.93 -16.68
C SER A 78 -13.27 -9.13 -16.22
N THR A 79 -13.10 -7.81 -16.21
CA THR A 79 -14.17 -6.89 -15.82
C THR A 79 -15.27 -6.87 -16.89
N GLU A 80 -16.45 -6.40 -16.53
CA GLU A 80 -17.55 -6.27 -17.49
C GLU A 80 -17.23 -5.30 -18.64
N LEU A 81 -16.53 -4.21 -18.32
CA LEU A 81 -15.99 -3.26 -19.30
C LEU A 81 -15.01 -3.93 -20.28
N GLN A 82 -14.08 -4.74 -19.75
CA GLN A 82 -13.16 -5.49 -20.58
C GLN A 82 -13.89 -6.49 -21.47
N LYS A 83 -14.90 -7.20 -20.94
CA LYS A 83 -15.75 -8.10 -21.75
C LYS A 83 -16.55 -7.37 -22.83
N GLN A 84 -16.90 -6.10 -22.65
CA GLN A 84 -17.55 -5.30 -23.69
C GLN A 84 -16.57 -4.86 -24.76
N ARG A 85 -15.35 -4.47 -24.35
CA ARG A 85 -14.25 -4.19 -25.27
C ARG A 85 -13.87 -5.43 -26.10
N ASP A 86 -13.82 -6.61 -25.49
CA ASP A 86 -13.46 -7.87 -26.17
C ASP A 86 -14.57 -8.40 -27.09
N ARG A 87 -15.78 -7.84 -27.03
CA ARG A 87 -16.88 -8.22 -27.95
C ARG A 87 -16.78 -7.38 -29.21
N LEU A 88 -16.97 -8.05 -30.35
CA LEU A 88 -16.93 -7.42 -31.67
C LEU A 88 -18.26 -7.70 -32.40
N GLN A 89 -18.86 -6.66 -32.97
CA GLN A 89 -20.04 -6.80 -33.82
C GLN A 89 -19.58 -7.06 -35.24
N PHE A 90 -20.10 -8.14 -35.81
CA PHE A 90 -19.82 -8.51 -37.18
C PHE A 90 -20.52 -7.55 -38.15
N GLY A 91 -19.82 -7.17 -39.23
CA GLY A 91 -20.37 -6.33 -40.30
C GLY A 91 -20.41 -4.83 -40.02
N THR A 92 -19.92 -4.37 -38.86
CA THR A 92 -19.81 -2.94 -38.52
C THR A 92 -18.35 -2.58 -38.24
N PHE A 93 -17.90 -1.42 -38.72
CA PHE A 93 -16.62 -0.86 -38.31
C PHE A 93 -16.61 -0.58 -36.81
N GLN A 94 -15.46 -0.79 -36.20
CA GLN A 94 -15.27 -0.56 -34.77
C GLN A 94 -14.83 0.87 -34.52
N GLU A 95 -15.17 1.39 -33.36
CA GLU A 95 -14.57 2.64 -32.88
C GLU A 95 -13.15 2.32 -32.39
N GLU A 96 -12.17 3.01 -32.93
CA GLU A 96 -10.76 2.80 -32.64
C GLU A 96 -10.21 4.04 -31.92
N VAL A 97 -9.45 3.79 -30.85
CA VAL A 97 -8.80 4.84 -30.06
C VAL A 97 -7.30 4.68 -30.24
N VAL A 98 -6.63 5.76 -30.61
CA VAL A 98 -5.16 5.79 -30.66
C VAL A 98 -4.64 5.92 -29.22
N VAL A 99 -3.93 4.91 -28.74
CA VAL A 99 -3.28 4.90 -27.43
C VAL A 99 -1.77 4.88 -27.66
N MET A 100 -1.11 5.96 -27.26
CA MET A 100 0.29 6.21 -27.64
C MET A 100 0.42 6.25 -29.17
N ASP A 101 1.09 5.28 -29.78
CA ASP A 101 1.29 5.16 -31.23
C ASP A 101 0.56 3.93 -31.84
N GLU A 102 -0.19 3.17 -31.04
CA GLU A 102 -0.94 2.01 -31.50
C GLU A 102 -2.44 2.27 -31.52
N MET A 103 -3.13 1.68 -32.51
CA MET A 103 -4.58 1.79 -32.67
C MET A 103 -5.26 0.64 -31.93
N GLU A 104 -6.00 0.96 -30.87
CA GLU A 104 -6.76 0.00 -30.08
C GLU A 104 -8.25 0.04 -30.42
N GLY A 105 -8.84 -1.09 -30.80
CA GLY A 105 -10.29 -1.22 -30.98
C GLY A 105 -11.05 -1.17 -29.65
N ALA A 106 -12.08 -0.33 -29.57
CA ALA A 106 -12.98 -0.23 -28.43
C ALA A 106 -14.07 -1.34 -28.40
N GLY A 107 -14.19 -2.13 -29.48
CA GLY A 107 -15.17 -3.21 -29.58
C GLY A 107 -16.61 -2.72 -29.42
N MET A 108 -17.39 -3.33 -28.52
CA MET A 108 -18.75 -2.87 -28.19
C MET A 108 -18.81 -1.74 -27.16
N LEU A 109 -17.67 -1.29 -26.66
CA LEU A 109 -17.62 -0.14 -25.76
C LEU A 109 -17.85 1.13 -26.60
N GLY A 110 -18.97 1.83 -26.38
CA GLY A 110 -19.31 3.07 -27.11
C GLY A 110 -20.43 2.92 -28.14
N GLN A 111 -20.69 1.71 -28.65
CA GLN A 111 -21.72 1.47 -29.68
C GLN A 111 -23.18 1.67 -29.22
N SER A 112 -23.44 1.80 -27.91
CA SER A 112 -24.76 2.18 -27.41
C SER A 112 -24.99 3.68 -27.55
N ALA A 113 -25.41 4.11 -28.75
CA ALA A 113 -25.80 5.48 -29.02
C ALA A 113 -26.82 6.00 -27.98
N GLY A 114 -26.43 7.01 -27.18
CA GLY A 114 -27.35 7.95 -26.57
C GLY A 114 -27.95 7.68 -25.17
N ARG A 115 -27.50 6.71 -24.35
CA ARG A 115 -28.11 6.50 -23.01
C ARG A 115 -27.13 6.19 -21.87
N ILE A 116 -26.72 7.26 -21.16
CA ILE A 116 -26.66 7.53 -19.69
C ILE A 116 -26.23 6.45 -18.67
N ARG A 117 -26.24 5.14 -18.98
CA ARG A 117 -25.69 4.09 -18.12
C ARG A 117 -24.39 3.57 -18.72
N ALA A 118 -23.34 4.39 -18.62
CA ALA A 118 -21.99 3.87 -18.67
C ALA A 118 -21.89 2.68 -17.70
N THR A 119 -21.35 1.56 -18.15
CA THR A 119 -21.11 0.39 -17.29
C THR A 119 -20.27 0.85 -16.11
N GLN A 120 -20.86 0.77 -14.91
CA GLN A 120 -20.27 1.40 -13.72
C GLN A 120 -18.90 0.80 -13.46
N LEU A 121 -17.90 1.67 -13.36
CA LEU A 121 -16.54 1.28 -13.06
C LEU A 121 -16.50 0.56 -11.71
N ASN A 122 -16.08 -0.71 -11.74
CA ASN A 122 -15.93 -1.51 -10.54
C ASN A 122 -14.77 -0.95 -9.68
N ASN A 123 -15.09 -0.11 -8.69
CA ASN A 123 -14.11 0.49 -7.77
C ASN A 123 -13.24 -0.53 -7.03
N ARG A 124 -13.66 -1.81 -7.00
CA ARG A 124 -12.93 -2.92 -6.37
C ARG A 124 -11.78 -3.46 -7.23
N ALA A 125 -11.83 -3.26 -8.55
CA ALA A 125 -10.81 -3.68 -9.51
C ALA A 125 -9.65 -2.67 -9.61
N LYS A 126 -9.70 -1.56 -8.87
CA LYS A 126 -8.61 -0.59 -8.81
C LYS A 126 -7.34 -1.23 -8.26
N ALA A 127 -6.22 -0.97 -8.93
CA ALA A 127 -4.90 -1.39 -8.48
C ALA A 127 -4.65 -0.88 -7.05
N LYS A 128 -4.15 -1.78 -6.18
CA LYS A 128 -3.79 -1.45 -4.81
C LYS A 128 -2.29 -1.52 -4.65
N VAL A 129 -1.74 -0.64 -3.83
CA VAL A 129 -0.34 -0.67 -3.43
C VAL A 129 -0.07 -1.97 -2.66
N ALA A 130 1.00 -2.68 -3.01
CA ALA A 130 1.39 -3.88 -2.28
C ALA A 130 1.80 -3.52 -0.84
N LYS A 131 1.52 -4.41 0.12
CA LYS A 131 1.79 -4.18 1.56
C LYS A 131 3.23 -3.74 1.86
N LYS A 132 4.21 -4.23 1.09
CA LYS A 132 5.61 -3.83 1.19
C LYS A 132 5.78 -2.32 0.96
N TYR A 133 5.11 -1.79 -0.06
CA TYR A 133 5.18 -0.38 -0.45
C TYR A 133 4.23 0.51 0.34
N GLU A 134 3.21 -0.06 0.97
CA GLU A 134 2.25 0.69 1.81
C GLU A 134 2.95 1.45 2.96
N LYS A 135 4.02 0.89 3.54
CA LYS A 135 4.82 1.55 4.58
C LYS A 135 5.55 2.79 4.09
N TYR A 136 6.02 2.78 2.84
CA TYR A 136 6.78 3.87 2.24
C TYR A 136 5.87 4.94 1.62
N MET A 137 4.67 4.55 1.20
CA MET A 137 3.65 5.46 0.66
C MET A 137 2.85 6.19 1.74
N LYS A 138 2.79 5.64 2.96
CA LYS A 138 2.27 6.37 4.12
C LYS A 138 3.35 7.36 4.55
N ALA A 139 3.08 8.66 4.37
CA ALA A 139 3.96 9.72 4.83
C ALA A 139 4.40 9.43 6.28
N PRO A 140 5.72 9.53 6.60
CA PRO A 140 6.18 9.34 7.96
C PRO A 140 5.49 10.39 8.83
N LYS A 141 4.63 9.95 9.75
CA LYS A 141 4.25 10.79 10.88
C LYS A 141 5.55 11.00 11.66
N SER A 142 6.13 12.19 11.54
CA SER A 142 7.41 12.55 12.14
C SER A 142 7.35 12.28 13.64
N VAL A 143 8.06 11.24 14.08
CA VAL A 143 8.45 11.09 15.47
C VAL A 143 9.92 11.48 15.51
N VAL A 144 10.16 12.77 15.71
CA VAL A 144 11.48 13.29 16.09
C VAL A 144 11.43 13.51 17.61
N PRO A 145 12.32 12.88 18.39
CA PRO A 145 12.46 13.20 19.80
C PRO A 145 13.13 14.57 19.93
N GLY A 146 12.43 15.52 20.56
CA GLY A 146 12.96 16.85 20.89
C GLY A 146 12.45 17.98 19.99
N THR A 147 11.22 18.44 20.27
CA THR A 147 10.66 19.79 20.04
C THR A 147 10.76 20.47 18.65
N ALA A 148 9.56 20.87 18.17
CA ALA A 148 9.21 21.88 17.14
C ALA A 148 8.95 21.39 15.70
N SER A 149 7.71 21.66 15.28
CA SER A 149 7.09 21.35 14.00
C SER A 149 7.64 22.20 12.84
N LEU A 150 8.56 21.64 12.07
CA LEU A 150 8.95 22.15 10.76
C LEU A 150 8.60 21.07 9.70
N ALA A 151 7.76 21.43 8.73
CA ALA A 151 7.39 20.53 7.63
C ALA A 151 8.17 20.92 6.38
N PHE A 152 8.85 19.96 5.76
CA PHE A 152 9.63 20.18 4.55
C PHE A 152 8.74 19.98 3.32
N THR A 153 8.43 21.05 2.58
CA THR A 153 7.70 20.97 1.31
C THR A 153 8.66 21.15 0.13
N PRO A 154 8.47 20.44 -1.00
CA PRO A 154 9.49 20.33 -2.04
C PRO A 154 9.65 21.59 -2.92
N VAL A 155 8.93 22.68 -2.68
CA VAL A 155 8.89 23.82 -3.62
C VAL A 155 9.44 25.13 -3.05
N GLN A 156 9.46 25.36 -1.72
CA GLN A 156 9.78 26.71 -1.20
C GLN A 156 10.42 26.79 0.21
N GLY A 157 11.20 25.79 0.62
CA GLY A 157 12.03 25.87 1.84
C GLY A 157 11.26 25.77 3.17
N PHE A 158 11.92 26.14 4.27
CA PHE A 158 11.43 25.97 5.65
C PHE A 158 10.23 26.89 5.94
N GLU A 159 9.03 26.33 5.89
CA GLU A 159 7.82 27.02 6.33
C GLU A 159 7.28 26.40 7.62
N LEU A 160 6.84 27.25 8.56
CA LEU A 160 6.16 26.87 9.80
C LEU A 160 4.74 26.39 9.47
N ALA A 161 4.62 25.19 8.90
CA ALA A 161 3.32 24.58 8.64
C ALA A 161 2.71 24.09 9.97
N ASN A 162 1.66 24.78 10.43
CA ASN A 162 0.89 24.35 11.60
C ASN A 162 0.16 23.03 11.29
N PRO A 163 0.53 21.88 11.90
CA PRO A 163 -0.07 20.58 11.59
C PRO A 163 -1.56 20.51 11.96
N GLN A 164 -2.05 21.43 12.80
CA GLN A 164 -3.47 21.53 13.14
C GLN A 164 -4.30 22.21 12.05
N SER A 165 -3.69 22.94 11.10
CA SER A 165 -4.41 23.63 10.03
C SER A 165 -5.17 22.62 9.16
N ASN A 166 -4.56 21.48 8.84
CA ASN A 166 -5.20 20.42 8.07
C ASN A 166 -6.38 19.80 8.83
N SER A 167 -6.25 19.51 10.12
CA SER A 167 -7.38 19.04 10.93
C SER A 167 -8.48 20.10 11.08
N ALA A 168 -8.12 21.37 11.22
CA ALA A 168 -9.06 22.48 11.31
C ALA A 168 -9.82 22.67 9.99
N HIS A 169 -9.14 22.56 8.83
CA HIS A 169 -9.77 22.61 7.52
C HIS A 169 -10.71 21.43 7.27
N VAL A 170 -10.32 20.21 7.67
CA VAL A 170 -11.20 19.02 7.57
C VAL A 170 -12.43 19.17 8.46
N ASN A 171 -12.25 19.60 9.71
CA ASN A 171 -13.35 19.84 10.64
C ASN A 171 -14.25 20.99 10.19
N LYS A 172 -13.68 22.07 9.65
CA LYS A 172 -14.44 23.20 9.08
C LYS A 172 -15.25 22.76 7.87
N LYS A 173 -14.66 21.97 6.95
CA LYS A 173 -15.40 21.39 5.81
C LYS A 173 -16.53 20.49 6.28
N ALA A 174 -16.30 19.60 7.24
CA ALA A 174 -17.33 18.73 7.81
C ALA A 174 -18.47 19.52 8.48
N LYS A 175 -18.13 20.62 9.18
CA LYS A 175 -19.11 21.50 9.83
C LYS A 175 -19.94 22.29 8.80
N THR A 176 -19.31 22.79 7.73
CA THR A 176 -20.00 23.48 6.62
C THR A 176 -20.89 22.52 5.84
N THR A 177 -20.43 21.31 5.53
CA THR A 177 -21.27 20.33 4.82
C THR A 177 -22.45 19.90 5.67
N HIS A 178 -22.25 19.71 6.98
CA HIS A 178 -23.34 19.40 7.89
C HIS A 178 -24.34 20.55 8.03
N SER A 179 -23.88 21.81 8.15
CA SER A 179 -24.77 22.96 8.23
C SER A 179 -25.54 23.21 6.93
N GLN A 180 -24.91 22.97 5.78
CA GLN A 180 -25.58 23.07 4.47
C GLN A 180 -26.60 21.96 4.25
N TYR A 181 -26.34 20.75 4.74
CA TYR A 181 -27.26 19.62 4.63
C TYR A 181 -28.53 19.77 5.49
N PHE A 182 -28.41 20.40 6.65
CA PHE A 182 -29.52 20.67 7.58
C PHE A 182 -30.01 22.13 7.57
N ALA A 183 -29.58 22.94 6.60
CA ALA A 183 -30.06 24.32 6.49
C ALA A 183 -31.56 24.34 6.18
N SER A 184 -32.30 25.24 6.85
CA SER A 184 -33.74 25.45 6.66
C SER A 184 -34.13 25.93 5.26
N SER A 185 -33.15 26.26 4.41
CA SER A 185 -33.31 26.62 3.01
C SER A 185 -33.12 25.45 2.04
N THR A 186 -32.84 24.23 2.52
CA THR A 186 -32.70 23.06 1.65
C THR A 186 -34.06 22.55 1.18
N PRO A 187 -34.19 22.13 -0.09
CA PRO A 187 -35.47 21.72 -0.68
C PRO A 187 -36.06 20.43 -0.06
N PHE A 188 -35.33 19.75 0.82
CA PHE A 188 -35.81 18.57 1.55
C PHE A 188 -36.83 18.93 2.63
N LEU A 189 -36.72 20.11 3.24
CA LEU A 189 -37.71 20.65 4.17
C LEU A 189 -38.62 21.62 3.41
N GLY A 190 -39.39 21.08 2.46
CA GLY A 190 -40.40 21.86 1.75
C GLY A 190 -41.33 22.55 2.75
N LYS A 191 -41.35 23.90 2.73
CA LYS A 191 -42.43 24.65 3.37
C LYS A 191 -43.72 24.19 2.71
N ARG A 192 -44.56 23.49 3.47
CA ARG A 192 -45.96 23.31 3.09
C ARG A 192 -46.60 24.68 3.27
N ASP A 193 -46.83 25.36 2.16
CA ASP A 193 -47.60 26.60 2.14
C ASP A 193 -48.97 26.31 2.76
N ALA A 194 -49.25 26.97 3.88
CA ALA A 194 -50.56 26.94 4.51
C ALA A 194 -51.50 27.84 3.68
N LYS A 195 -52.71 27.30 3.49
CA LYS A 195 -53.80 27.80 2.66
C LYS A 195 -54.21 29.24 2.93
#